data_AF-A0A973JI41-F1
#
_entry.id   AF-A0A973JI41-F1
#
_cell.length_a   1.000
_cell.length_b   1.000
_cell.length_c   1.000
_cell.angle_alpha   90.00
_cell.angle_beta   90.00
_cell.angle_gamma   90.00
#
_symmetry.space_group_name_H-M   'P 1'
#
loop_
_entity.id
_entity.type
_entity.pdbx_description
1 polymer ?
#
loop_
_entity_poly.entity_id
_entity_poly.type
_entity_poly.pdbx_seq_one_letter_code
_entity_poly.pdbx_strand_id
1 'polypeptide(L)'
;MNAQLVMGLGGTVDYEVTWDASVLERLVEQYGIGADELSTSAPVDSERSLVAALLAFVRDGVGGEKFVASSDIVEEFASRFERRITLGGTCVRG
;
A
#
# COMPACT_ATOMS: atom_id res chain seq x y z
N MET A 1 -12.06 2.78 -33.66
CA MET A 1 -11.06 1.69 -33.68
C MET A 1 -10.57 1.49 -32.26
N ASN A 2 -10.88 0.32 -31.68
CA ASN A 2 -10.49 -0.07 -30.33
C ASN A 2 -8.99 -0.40 -30.32
N ALA A 3 -8.20 0.39 -29.59
CA ALA A 3 -6.82 0.04 -29.28
C ALA A 3 -6.77 -0.39 -27.80
N GLN A 4 -6.93 -1.69 -27.55
CA GLN A 4 -6.43 -2.29 -26.32
C GLN A 4 -4.91 -2.38 -26.44
N LEU A 5 -4.21 -1.51 -25.73
CA LEU A 5 -2.79 -1.70 -25.46
C LEU A 5 -2.65 -2.32 -24.06
N VAL A 6 -2.27 -3.60 -24.03
CA VAL A 6 -1.71 -4.23 -22.83
C VAL A 6 -0.22 -3.93 -22.84
N MET A 7 0.26 -3.15 -21.86
CA MET A 7 1.69 -3.00 -21.58
C MET A 7 2.00 -3.72 -20.26
N GLY A 8 2.44 -4.97 -20.37
CA GLY A 8 3.15 -5.66 -19.30
C GLY A 8 4.63 -5.68 -19.61
N LEU A 9 5.43 -4.89 -18.88
CA LEU A 9 6.87 -5.05 -18.59
C LEU A 9 7.40 -3.73 -17.97
N GLY A 10 7.40 -3.62 -16.63
CA GLY A 10 8.21 -2.62 -15.91
C GLY A 10 7.59 -1.22 -15.69
N GLY A 11 6.29 -1.12 -15.46
CA GLY A 11 5.69 0.11 -14.92
C GLY A 11 5.49 -0.03 -13.42
N THR A 12 6.32 0.61 -12.61
CA THR A 12 6.02 0.76 -11.18
C THR A 12 4.87 1.75 -11.07
N VAL A 13 3.71 1.30 -10.60
CA VAL A 13 2.59 2.20 -10.30
C VAL A 13 2.81 2.75 -8.90
N ASP A 14 3.21 4.02 -8.83
CA ASP A 14 3.36 4.71 -7.56
C ASP A 14 1.98 5.17 -7.06
N TYR A 15 1.51 4.58 -5.97
CA TYR A 15 0.29 5.00 -5.29
C TYR A 15 0.63 6.04 -4.22
N GLU A 16 0.36 7.32 -4.49
CA GLU A 16 0.39 8.36 -3.47
C GLU A 16 -0.98 8.42 -2.77
N VAL A 17 -0.98 8.16 -1.46
CA VAL A 17 -2.17 8.27 -0.61
C VAL A 17 -2.02 9.39 0.40
N THR A 18 -3.10 10.13 0.62
CA THR A 18 -3.15 11.06 1.75
C THR A 18 -3.36 10.25 3.03
N TRP A 19 -2.45 10.41 3.98
CA TRP A 19 -2.51 9.69 5.24
C TRP A 19 -3.69 10.13 6.09
N ASP A 20 -4.51 9.16 6.52
CA ASP A 20 -5.64 9.36 7.41
C ASP A 20 -5.57 8.34 8.56
N ALA A 21 -5.33 8.83 9.77
CA ALA A 21 -5.24 8.00 10.97
C ALA A 21 -6.56 7.26 11.25
N SER A 22 -7.71 7.86 10.93
CA SER A 22 -9.02 7.24 11.15
C SER A 22 -9.22 6.00 10.26
N VAL A 23 -8.64 5.99 9.06
CA VAL A 23 -8.67 4.82 8.17
C VAL A 23 -7.90 3.67 8.81
N LEU A 24 -6.71 3.95 9.35
CA LEU A 24 -5.88 2.94 9.99
C LEU A 24 -6.51 2.41 11.27
N GLU A 25 -7.08 3.28 12.11
CA GLU A 25 -7.81 2.88 13.31
C GLU A 25 -8.95 1.91 12.96
N ARG A 26 -9.74 2.22 11.93
CA ARG A 26 -10.80 1.31 11.45
C ARG A 26 -10.26 -0.03 10.95
N LEU A 27 -9.14 -0.03 10.23
CA LEU A 27 -8.53 -1.27 9.74
C LEU A 27 -7.96 -2.11 10.89
N VAL A 28 -7.38 -1.47 11.90
CA VAL A 28 -6.90 -2.13 13.13
C VAL A 28 -8.06 -2.80 13.86
N GLU A 29 -9.18 -2.11 14.04
CA GLU A 29 -10.38 -2.67 14.66
C GLU A 29 -10.99 -3.80 13.81
N GLN A 30 -11.11 -3.59 12.50
CA GLN A 30 -11.68 -4.56 11.56
C GLN A 30 -10.87 -5.86 11.53
N TYR A 31 -9.54 -5.76 11.55
CA TYR A 31 -8.66 -6.92 11.53
C TYR A 31 -8.32 -7.44 12.93
N GLY A 32 -8.62 -6.70 13.99
CA GLY A 32 -8.25 -7.06 15.36
C GLY A 32 -6.73 -7.15 15.52
N ILE A 33 -6.01 -6.12 15.07
CA ILE A 33 -4.54 -6.06 15.14
C ILE A 33 -4.11 -5.60 16.54
N GLY A 34 -3.35 -6.44 17.24
CA GLY A 34 -2.71 -6.13 18.52
C GLY A 34 -1.37 -5.43 18.38
N ALA A 35 -0.90 -4.78 19.45
CA ALA A 35 0.42 -4.15 19.48
C ALA A 35 1.58 -5.18 19.57
N ASP A 36 1.30 -6.36 20.09
CA ASP A 36 2.22 -7.48 20.32
C ASP A 36 2.54 -8.27 19.04
N GLU A 37 1.66 -8.23 18.02
CA GLU A 37 1.90 -8.85 16.72
C GLU A 37 2.64 -7.94 15.73
N LEU A 38 2.88 -6.67 16.09
CA LEU A 38 3.53 -5.69 15.21
C LEU A 38 5.01 -5.99 14.99
N SER A 39 5.34 -6.38 13.76
CA SER A 39 6.71 -6.71 13.34
C SER A 39 7.08 -6.10 12.00
N THR A 40 8.23 -5.43 11.97
CA THR A 40 8.88 -4.95 10.73
C THR A 40 9.63 -6.05 9.99
N SER A 41 9.73 -7.27 10.50
CA SER A 41 10.42 -8.40 9.82
C SER A 41 9.46 -9.40 9.18
N ALA A 42 8.18 -9.39 9.57
CA ALA A 42 7.17 -10.30 9.04
C ALA A 42 6.96 -10.12 7.51
N PRO A 43 6.65 -11.21 6.77
CA PRO A 43 6.25 -11.12 5.37
C PRO A 43 4.89 -10.43 5.23
N VAL A 44 4.68 -9.74 4.11
CA VAL A 44 3.42 -9.09 3.77
C VAL A 44 2.70 -9.89 2.68
N ASP A 45 1.75 -10.71 3.11
CA ASP A 45 0.97 -11.65 2.29
C ASP A 45 -0.52 -11.29 2.19
N SER A 46 -0.98 -10.28 2.93
CA SER A 46 -2.37 -9.85 3.00
C SER A 46 -2.47 -8.38 3.39
N GLU A 47 -3.65 -7.77 3.19
CA GLU A 47 -3.90 -6.38 3.61
C GLU A 47 -3.68 -6.22 5.13
N ARG A 48 -4.05 -7.23 5.93
CA ARG A 48 -3.80 -7.25 7.38
C ARG A 48 -2.30 -7.19 7.70
N SER A 49 -1.48 -8.05 7.10
CA SER A 49 -0.04 -8.07 7.39
C SER A 49 0.66 -6.80 6.89
N LEU A 50 0.12 -6.16 5.85
CA LEU A 50 0.58 -4.84 5.40
C LEU A 50 0.31 -3.76 6.45
N VAL A 51 -0.91 -3.70 6.99
CA VAL A 51 -1.30 -2.75 8.05
C VAL A 51 -0.45 -2.96 9.31
N ALA A 52 -0.23 -4.22 9.72
CA ALA A 52 0.60 -4.54 10.89
C ALA A 52 2.07 -4.12 10.69
N ALA A 53 2.65 -4.38 9.51
CA ALA A 53 4.01 -3.95 9.21
C ALA A 53 4.13 -2.42 9.20
N LEU A 54 3.17 -1.73 8.61
CA LEU A 54 3.11 -0.26 8.56
C LEU A 54 3.03 0.34 9.97
N LEU A 55 2.18 -0.21 10.85
CA LEU A 55 2.08 0.22 12.24
C LEU A 55 3.37 -0.04 13.03
N ALA A 56 4.08 -1.13 12.73
CA ALA A 56 5.39 -1.39 13.31
C ALA A 56 6.41 -0.30 12.91
N PHE A 57 6.41 0.13 11.64
CA PHE A 57 7.24 1.26 11.19
C PHE A 57 6.88 2.59 11.86
N VAL A 58 5.58 2.89 12.00
CA VAL A 58 5.10 4.09 12.70
C VAL A 58 5.50 4.07 14.17
N ARG A 59 5.35 2.92 14.85
CA ARG A 59 5.77 2.74 16.26
C ARG A 59 7.26 2.96 16.44
N ASP A 60 8.06 2.41 15.54
CA ASP A 60 9.53 2.47 15.62
C ASP A 60 10.05 3.85 15.13
N GLY A 61 9.19 4.69 14.57
CA GLY A 61 9.52 6.03 14.07
C GLY A 61 10.46 6.01 12.85
N VAL A 62 10.53 4.87 12.15
CA VAL A 62 11.43 4.67 11.02
C VAL A 62 10.63 4.44 9.75
N GLY A 63 11.02 5.13 8.68
CA GLY A 63 10.59 4.77 7.33
C GLY A 63 11.27 3.47 6.90
N GLY A 64 10.61 2.69 6.05
CA GLY A 64 11.20 1.47 5.51
C GLY A 64 10.50 0.98 4.26
N GLU A 65 11.14 0.03 3.59
CA GLU A 65 10.63 -0.60 2.38
C GLU A 65 10.27 -2.06 2.69
N LYS A 66 9.16 -2.52 2.13
CA LYS A 66 8.69 -3.90 2.28
C LYS A 66 8.29 -4.50 0.94
N PHE A 67 8.71 -5.74 0.74
CA PHE A 67 8.21 -6.55 -0.37
C PHE A 67 6.84 -7.11 -0.01
N VAL A 68 5.87 -6.83 -0.86
CA VAL A 68 4.51 -7.35 -0.76
C VAL A 68 4.37 -8.51 -1.75
N ALA A 69 3.69 -9.58 -1.34
CA ALA A 69 3.57 -10.79 -2.15
C ALA A 69 2.80 -10.58 -3.47
N SER A 70 1.88 -9.60 -3.51
CA SER A 70 1.11 -9.23 -4.70
C SER A 70 0.84 -7.72 -4.73
N SER A 71 0.82 -7.13 -5.93
CA SER A 71 0.36 -5.75 -6.13
C SER A 71 -1.09 -5.54 -5.70
N ASP A 72 -1.93 -6.57 -5.81
CA ASP A 72 -3.37 -6.48 -5.47
C ASP A 72 -3.58 -6.06 -4.01
N ILE A 73 -2.69 -6.50 -3.12
CA ILE A 73 -2.74 -6.15 -1.68
C ILE A 73 -2.49 -4.65 -1.48
N VAL A 74 -1.54 -4.09 -2.24
CA VAL A 74 -1.22 -2.65 -2.20
C VAL A 74 -2.36 -1.85 -2.81
N GLU A 75 -3.00 -2.35 -3.87
CA GLU A 75 -4.15 -1.70 -4.49
C GLU A 75 -5.38 -1.73 -3.59
N GLU A 76 -5.65 -2.84 -2.89
CA GLU A 76 -6.76 -2.96 -1.95
C GLU A 76 -6.57 -1.99 -0.77
N PHE A 77 -5.38 -1.99 -0.15
CA PHE A 77 -5.01 -1.03 0.89
C PHE A 77 -5.10 0.41 0.40
N ALA A 78 -4.62 0.62 -0.83
CA ALA A 78 -4.84 1.78 -1.68
C ALA A 78 -6.22 2.42 -1.46
N SER A 79 -7.26 1.59 -1.57
CA SER A 79 -8.68 1.99 -1.71
C SER A 79 -9.24 2.68 -0.51
N ARG A 80 -8.62 2.40 0.62
CA ARG A 80 -9.10 2.84 1.92
C ARG A 80 -8.80 4.31 2.13
N PHE A 81 -7.88 4.89 1.36
CA PHE A 81 -7.44 6.27 1.46
C PHE A 81 -7.90 7.10 0.26
N GLU A 82 -7.94 8.42 0.45
CA GLU A 82 -8.04 9.35 -0.67
C GLU A 82 -6.75 9.24 -1.50
N ARG A 83 -6.86 8.64 -2.69
CA ARG A 83 -5.73 8.40 -3.58
C ARG A 83 -5.56 9.54 -4.57
N ARG A 84 -4.32 9.99 -4.75
CA ARG A 84 -3.92 10.73 -5.95
C ARG A 84 -3.03 9.79 -6.77
N ILE A 85 -3.58 9.23 -7.84
CA ILE A 85 -2.78 8.39 -8.75
C ILE A 85 -1.89 9.34 -9.56
N THR A 86 -0.63 9.45 -9.19
CA THR A 86 0.41 10.08 -10.00
C THR A 86 1.08 9.01 -10.83
N LEU A 87 0.88 9.03 -12.14
CA LEU A 87 1.55 8.08 -13.03
C LEU A 87 3.06 8.45 -13.08
N GLY A 88 3.87 7.75 -12.30
CA GLY A 88 5.33 7.87 -12.29
C GLY A 88 5.95 7.31 -13.58
N GLY A 89 5.98 8.13 -14.62
CA GLY A 89 6.65 7.79 -15.87
C GLY A 89 6.77 9.04 -16.74
N THR A 90 7.99 9.47 -17.02
CA THR A 90 8.26 10.60 -17.92
C THR A 90 7.83 10.23 -19.35
N CYS A 91 6.54 10.39 -19.67
CA CYS A 91 5.99 10.57 -21.02
C CYS A 91 4.45 10.68 -20.96
N VAL A 92 3.93 11.72 -20.29
CA VAL A 92 2.60 12.24 -20.65
C VAL A 92 2.70 13.76 -20.76
N ARG A 93 3.32 14.22 -21.86
CA ARG A 93 2.96 15.51 -22.45
C ARG A 93 2.10 15.18 -23.67
N GLY A 94 0.93 15.82 -23.73
CA GLY A 94 -0.08 15.59 -24.77
C GLY A 94 0.26 16.17 -26.12
#